data_AF-A0A351CI66-F1
#
_entry.id   AF-A0A351CI66-F1
#
_cell.length_a   1.000
_cell.length_b   1.000
_cell.length_c   1.000
_cell.angle_alpha   90.00
_cell.angle_beta   90.00
_cell.angle_gamma   90.00
#
_symmetry.space_group_name_H-M   'P 1'
#
loop_
_entity.id
_entity.type
_entity.pdbx_description
1 polymer ?
#
loop_
_entity_poly.entity_id
_entity_poly.type
_entity_poly.pdbx_seq_one_letter_code
_entity_poly.pdbx_strand_id
1 'polypeptide(L)' 'MPYGDFLEIEGKKESIQQLASKIGLLWEKRILLNYLAIFDIIKRQLNLSFYDVTFGNFNNIRFDMAPYLKLIEADAH' A
#
# COMPACT_ATOMS: atom_id res chain seq x y z
N MET A 1 -1.37 4.33 -9.85
CA MET A 1 -0.31 3.30 -10.00
C MET A 1 -0.96 2.01 -10.45
N PRO A 2 -0.33 1.16 -11.27
CA PRO A 2 -1.00 0.04 -11.96
C PRO A 2 -1.40 -1.16 -11.06
N TYR A 3 -1.32 -1.04 -9.73
CA TYR A 3 -1.43 -2.18 -8.80
C TYR A 3 -2.65 -2.13 -7.87
N GLY A 4 -3.57 -1.19 -8.10
CA GLY A 4 -4.80 -1.06 -7.33
C GLY A 4 -5.18 0.40 -7.11
N ASP A 5 -6.35 0.56 -6.48
CA ASP A 5 -6.87 1.86 -6.07
C ASP A 5 -6.40 2.18 -4.65
N PHE A 6 -5.81 3.36 -4.49
CA PHE A 6 -5.37 3.87 -3.19
C PHE A 6 -6.21 5.09 -2.82
N LEU A 7 -6.61 5.14 -1.56
CA LEU A 7 -7.26 6.29 -0.97
C LEU A 7 -6.40 6.81 0.18
N GLU A 8 -6.04 8.09 0.10
CA GLU A 8 -5.38 8.81 1.19
C GLU A 8 -6.39 9.74 1.85
N ILE A 9 -6.43 9.72 3.19
CA ILE A 9 -7.29 10.59 3.99
C ILE A 9 -6.39 11.45 4.86
N GLU A 10 -6.39 12.75 4.62
CA GLU A 10 -5.56 13.72 5.34
C GLU A 10 -6.38 14.52 6.36
N GLY A 11 -5.78 14.83 7.51
CA GLY A 11 -6.41 15.61 8.57
C GLY A 11 -5.91 15.24 9.97
N LYS A 12 -6.65 15.67 10.98
CA LYS A 12 -6.40 15.27 12.37
C LYS A 12 -6.71 13.78 12.54
N LYS A 13 -5.89 13.08 13.33
CA LYS A 13 -6.02 11.63 13.55
C LYS A 13 -7.43 11.19 13.93
N GLU A 14 -8.07 11.90 14.85
CA GLU A 14 -9.41 11.59 15.33
C GLU A 14 -10.45 11.72 14.21
N SER A 15 -10.31 12.75 13.37
CA SER A 15 -11.18 12.98 12.22
C SER A 15 -10.99 11.93 11.13
N ILE A 16 -9.75 11.50 10.87
CA ILE A 16 -9.45 10.44 9.90
C ILE A 16 -10.10 9.13 10.34
N GLN A 17 -9.91 8.73 11.60
CA GLN A 17 -10.48 7.48 12.12
C GLN A 17 -12.02 7.49 12.10
N GLN A 18 -12.63 8.62 12.47
CA GLN A 18 -14.08 8.80 12.39
C GLN A 18 -14.59 8.72 10.95
N LEU A 19 -13.92 9.37 10.01
CA LEU A 19 -14.32 9.33 8.60
C LEU A 19 -14.20 7.92 8.05
N ALA A 20 -13.06 7.25 8.25
CA ALA A 20 -12.82 5.88 7.81
C ALA A 20 -13.95 4.94 8.26
N SER A 21 -14.34 5.01 9.54
CA SER A 21 -15.46 4.26 10.08
C SER A 21 -16.80 4.61 9.40
N LYS A 22 -17.08 5.89 9.16
CA LYS A 22 -18.33 6.33 8.50
C LYS A 22 -18.48 5.85 7.06
N ILE A 23 -17.37 5.73 6.32
CA ILE A 23 -17.37 5.27 4.92
C ILE A 23 -17.10 3.76 4.78
N GLY A 24 -17.13 3.01 5.90
CA GLY A 24 -17.00 1.55 5.90
C GLY A 24 -15.58 1.03 5.67
N LEU A 25 -14.55 1.85 5.89
CA LEU A 25 -13.15 1.41 5.85
C LEU A 25 -12.73 0.82 7.19
N LEU A 26 -12.00 -0.29 7.12
CA LEU A 26 -11.44 -0.99 8.28
C LEU A 26 -10.15 -0.30 8.74
N TRP A 27 -10.16 0.25 9.95
CA TRP A 27 -9.03 1.02 10.49
C TRP A 27 -7.78 0.16 10.74
N GLU A 28 -8.00 -1.10 11.10
CA GLU A 28 -6.99 -2.14 11.29
C GLU A 28 -6.26 -2.47 9.98
N LYS A 29 -6.95 -2.32 8.83
CA LYS A 29 -6.37 -2.56 7.49
C LYS A 29 -5.73 -1.33 6.85
N ARG A 30 -5.53 -0.26 7.61
CA ARG A 30 -4.82 0.93 7.09
C ARG A 30 -3.39 0.55 6.70
N ILE A 31 -2.84 1.27 5.74
CA ILE A 31 -1.44 1.13 5.32
C ILE A 31 -0.64 2.25 5.99
N LEU A 32 0.35 1.88 6.80
CA LEU A 32 1.24 2.85 7.47
C LEU A 32 2.52 3.14 6.66
N LEU A 33 2.76 2.33 5.64
CA LEU A 33 3.92 2.43 4.77
C LEU A 33 3.72 3.53 3.73
N ASN A 34 4.78 4.26 3.44
CA ASN A 34 4.80 5.11 2.25
C ASN A 34 4.97 4.26 0.97
N TYR A 35 4.74 4.89 -0.18
CA TYR A 35 4.81 4.20 -1.47
C TYR A 35 6.16 3.53 -1.76
N LEU A 36 7.28 4.13 -1.34
CA LEU A 36 8.62 3.54 -1.55
C LEU A 36 8.80 2.26 -0.75
N ALA A 37 8.33 2.25 0.51
CA ALA A 37 8.38 1.07 1.36
C ALA A 37 7.48 -0.05 0.82
N ILE A 38 6.27 0.27 0.35
CA ILE A 38 5.37 -0.71 -0.30
C ILE A 38 6.08 -1.34 -1.52
N PHE A 39 6.67 -0.52 -2.38
CA PHE A 39 7.32 -1.01 -3.58
C PHE A 39 8.61 -1.79 -3.33
N ASP A 40 9.37 -1.45 -2.28
CA ASP A 40 10.52 -2.25 -1.87
C ASP A 40 10.09 -3.65 -1.39
N ILE A 41 8.98 -3.75 -0.64
CA ILE A 41 8.40 -5.04 -0.24
C ILE A 41 8.03 -5.85 -1.49
N ILE A 42 7.26 -5.25 -2.41
CA ILE A 42 6.85 -5.92 -3.66
C ILE A 42 8.06 -6.38 -4.48
N LYS A 43 9.06 -5.51 -4.64
CA LYS A 43 10.30 -5.82 -5.34
C LYS A 43 10.97 -7.07 -4.80
N ARG A 44 11.06 -7.20 -3.47
CA ARG A 44 11.65 -8.36 -2.80
C ARG A 44 10.79 -9.62 -2.99
N GLN A 45 9.47 -9.49 -2.85
CA GLN A 45 8.55 -10.62 -3.02
C GLN A 45 8.54 -11.17 -4.45
N LEU A 46 8.69 -10.29 -5.44
CA LEU A 46 8.75 -10.66 -6.87
C LEU A 46 10.18 -10.92 -7.36
N ASN A 47 11.19 -10.82 -6.48
CA ASN A 47 12.60 -10.97 -6.80
C ASN A 47 13.07 -10.13 -8.02
N LEU A 48 12.61 -8.87 -8.09
CA LEU A 48 12.89 -7.98 -9.22
C LEU A 48 14.32 -7.42 -9.14
N SER A 49 14.98 -7.40 -10.30
CA SER A 49 16.43 -7.21 -10.42
C SER A 49 16.91 -5.76 -10.47
N PHE A 50 16.02 -4.78 -10.65
CA PHE A 50 16.42 -3.37 -10.62
C PHE A 50 16.92 -2.97 -9.23
N TYR A 51 17.82 -1.99 -9.14
CA TYR A 51 18.33 -1.50 -7.86
C TYR A 51 17.39 -0.44 -7.27
N ASP A 52 17.03 0.57 -8.08
CA ASP A 52 16.24 1.70 -7.62
C ASP A 52 14.73 1.41 -7.63
N VAL A 53 14.05 1.78 -6.55
CA VAL A 53 12.60 1.66 -6.40
C VAL A 53 11.92 2.93 -6.95
N THR A 54 11.98 3.11 -8.27
CA THR A 54 11.32 4.25 -8.96
C THR A 54 10.03 3.81 -9.63
N PHE A 55 9.04 4.69 -9.75
CA PHE A 55 7.79 4.40 -10.48
C PHE A 55 8.05 3.88 -11.90
N GLY A 56 9.06 4.42 -12.59
CA GLY A 56 9.42 4.03 -13.95
C GLY A 56 9.78 2.55 -14.09
N ASN A 57 10.51 1.99 -13.11
CA ASN A 57 10.92 0.58 -13.10
C ASN A 57 9.74 -0.40 -12.97
N PHE A 58 8.57 0.09 -12.56
CA PHE A 58 7.35 -0.69 -12.40
C PHE A 58 6.35 -0.52 -13.56
N ASN A 59 6.60 0.35 -14.55
CA ASN A 59 5.59 0.66 -15.59
C ASN A 59 5.12 -0.56 -16.40
N ASN A 60 6.05 -1.49 -16.70
CA ASN A 60 5.80 -2.67 -17.51
C ASN A 60 5.58 -3.95 -16.69
N ILE A 61 5.54 -3.82 -15.37
CA ILE A 61 5.28 -4.94 -14.48
C ILE A 61 3.78 -4.96 -14.18
N ARG A 62 3.18 -6.13 -14.32
CA ARG A 62 1.77 -6.38 -14.01
C ARG A 62 1.75 -7.51 -13.01
N PHE A 63 1.21 -7.24 -11.82
CA PHE A 63 1.03 -8.24 -10.78
C PHE A 63 -0.22 -7.89 -9.98
N ASP A 64 -0.80 -8.89 -9.32
CA ASP A 64 -1.90 -8.70 -8.39
C ASP A 64 -1.35 -8.36 -7.00
N MET A 65 -1.80 -7.24 -6.42
CA MET A 65 -1.39 -6.82 -5.08
C MET A 65 -2.10 -7.60 -3.98
N ALA A 66 -3.26 -8.22 -4.26
CA ALA A 66 -4.08 -8.89 -3.24
C ALA A 66 -3.31 -9.90 -2.35
N PRO A 67 -2.39 -10.73 -2.88
CA PRO A 67 -1.59 -11.66 -2.07
C PRO A 67 -0.64 -10.96 -1.08
N TYR A 68 -0.28 -9.71 -1.34
CA TYR A 68 0.71 -8.95 -0.57
C TYR A 68 0.09 -7.94 0.41
N LEU A 69 -1.24 -7.80 0.42
CA LEU A 69 -1.94 -6.87 1.33
C LEU A 69 -1.59 -7.14 2.80
N LYS A 70 -1.50 -8.41 3.19
CA LYS A 70 -1.07 -8.82 4.53
C LYS A 70 0.35 -8.41 4.90
N LEU A 71 1.19 -7.98 3.95
CA LEU A 71 2.54 -7.50 4.25
C LEU A 71 2.60 -5.99 4.49
N ILE A 72 1.52 -5.27 4.16
CA ILE A 72 1.49 -3.80 4.17
C ILE A 72 0.37 -3.21 5.05
N GLU A 73 -0.66 -4.00 5.36
CA GLU A 73 -1.71 -3.65 6.31
C GLU A 73 -1.15 -3.60 7.75
N ALA A 74 -1.66 -2.67 8.56
CA ALA A 74 -1.15 -2.42 9.91
C ALA A 74 -1.39 -3.58 10.90
N ASP A 75 -2.41 -4.41 10.67
CA ASP A 75 -2.79 -5.54 11.54
C ASP A 75 -2.37 -6.90 10.95
N ALA A 76 -1.22 -6.93 10.29
CA ALA A 76 -0.61 -8.11 9.71
C ALA A 76 -0.06 -9.08 10.78
N HIS A 77 -0.93 -9.80 11.48
CA HIS A 77 -0.57 -10.89 12.40
C HIS A 77 -1.36 -12.17 12.08
#